data_AF-A0A7V4JMK8-F1
#
_entry.id   AF-A0A7V4JMK8-F1
#
_cell.length_a   1.000
_cell.length_b   1.000
_cell.length_c   1.000
_cell.angle_alpha   90.00
_cell.angle_beta   90.00
_cell.angle_gamma   90.00
#
_symmetry.space_group_name_H-M   'P 1'
#
loop_
_entity.id
_entity.type
_entity.pdbx_description
1 polymer ?
#
loop_
_entity_poly.entity_id
_entity_poly.type
_entity_poly.pdbx_seq_one_letter_code
_entity_poly.pdbx_strand_id
1 'polypeptide(L)'
;MIVRGLIVIWMLGWCGWLVGQGDDVSVSPAGKVIETYKKGDYLKAINDFKELLSRYPKDPLYHYYLGSSLVVSKVDLLQGIELLKYAVSRSEINEANYFLGMAYYRLYDFNRAMEYYQSFKEGASLGQLKEFSVYREMQRIKYVQPLLTVVTVPVVVDKKTAGDSSALCEEVKKWTGYCFPEWPLPAEMQIVPGEYFYYASMSPYKVRKKDLYRVKKLPAGWGTPENLGSAVNSAEDDINPFYVPEEQVLYFASKGNEGYGGYDIFITRYDSVKKTWSKPENLPFPLNSPYDEIAYFFDKTSGLALLVSNRENDYKTYTLYFLDPKAIHHIKEITAPADLLQESRLEINAAEATRIRFERYRSTMEGKETRSKEMVKEDNKDISSDKMTAEYVSLVSEALQYQIKSDSLSFVADRLRGLTTVIADPVERGKVQKEIIQLEAQAKTLQEKADKLYLEVREKELGQDAHNRSLYKKTETSSAKDTASGKLPEEYTFEILPLPAYSEKNPIPMDVPYPAGVLYKIQLGVFSKPVPSGQFNGLKPVTGERLNEGNVIKYYAGWFTSYEEAEKALRKVQEYGYKQAFIVAYYNGEKLPVNRARQLEEE
;
A
#
# COMPACT_ATOMS: atom_id res chain seq x y z
N MET A 1 -17.76 15.65 12.80
CA MET A 1 -17.81 17.08 13.23
C MET A 1 -19.08 17.83 12.81
N ILE A 2 -20.11 17.18 12.26
CA ILE A 2 -21.41 17.81 11.91
C ILE A 2 -22.26 18.13 13.16
N VAL A 3 -21.92 17.56 14.32
CA VAL A 3 -22.65 17.88 15.57
C VAL A 3 -22.19 19.17 16.27
N ARG A 4 -21.22 19.91 15.72
CA ARG A 4 -20.75 21.17 16.33
C ARG A 4 -21.60 22.40 15.98
N GLY A 5 -22.68 22.25 15.20
CA GLY A 5 -23.35 23.39 14.58
C GLY A 5 -24.79 23.70 14.98
N LEU A 6 -25.66 22.71 15.23
CA LEU A 6 -27.12 22.95 15.11
C LEU A 6 -28.03 22.15 16.05
N ILE A 7 -27.59 21.70 17.24
CA ILE A 7 -28.53 21.27 18.32
C ILE A 7 -29.06 22.49 19.09
N VAL A 8 -29.48 23.52 18.35
CA VAL A 8 -30.03 24.77 18.91
C VAL A 8 -31.46 24.87 18.38
N ILE A 9 -32.41 24.72 19.31
CA ILE A 9 -33.88 24.80 19.13
C ILE A 9 -34.43 23.48 18.55
N TRP A 10 -34.86 22.50 19.32
CA TRP A 10 -36.20 22.41 19.94
C TRP A 10 -36.22 21.25 20.97
N MET A 11 -36.06 21.55 22.26
CA MET A 11 -36.54 20.70 23.37
C MET A 11 -36.84 21.60 24.58
N LEU A 12 -37.67 22.63 24.37
CA LEU A 12 -38.30 23.42 25.44
C LEU A 12 -39.80 23.11 25.47
N GLY A 13 -40.13 21.83 25.65
CA GLY A 13 -41.51 21.38 25.60
C GLY A 13 -41.75 20.09 26.36
N TRP A 14 -41.22 19.97 27.58
CA TRP A 14 -41.75 19.14 28.68
C TRP A 14 -40.76 19.10 29.86
N CYS A 15 -40.70 20.20 30.61
CA CYS A 15 -40.24 20.22 32.00
C CYS A 15 -40.86 21.45 32.66
N GLY A 16 -42.18 21.42 32.80
CA GLY A 16 -42.90 22.31 33.70
C GLY A 16 -43.61 21.43 34.72
N TRP A 17 -43.13 21.46 35.96
CA TRP A 17 -43.93 21.64 37.19
C TRP A 17 -43.03 21.40 38.41
N LEU A 18 -42.37 22.48 38.85
CA LEU A 18 -42.09 22.85 40.24
C LEU A 18 -41.30 24.17 40.19
N VAL A 19 -42.02 25.30 40.13
CA VAL A 19 -41.44 26.64 40.26
C VAL A 19 -41.56 27.06 41.72
N GLY A 20 -40.42 27.28 42.36
CA GLY A 20 -40.26 28.27 43.43
C GLY A 20 -39.44 29.43 42.88
N GLN A 21 -39.87 30.66 43.14
CA GLN A 21 -39.32 31.92 42.62
C GLN A 21 -37.89 32.20 43.09
N GLY A 22 -37.12 32.90 42.24
CA GLY A 22 -35.96 33.70 42.64
C GLY A 22 -34.60 33.04 42.37
N ASP A 23 -33.74 33.81 41.71
CA ASP A 23 -32.29 33.63 41.56
C ASP A 23 -31.77 32.59 40.55
N ASP A 24 -30.74 33.02 39.81
CA ASP A 24 -29.83 32.29 38.91
C ASP A 24 -30.20 30.82 38.67
N VAL A 25 -30.84 30.50 37.53
CA VAL A 25 -31.35 29.15 37.23
C VAL A 25 -30.17 28.18 37.13
N SER A 26 -29.78 27.64 38.28
CA SER A 26 -28.75 26.62 38.37
C SER A 26 -29.24 25.40 37.59
N VAL A 27 -28.60 25.15 36.45
CA VAL A 27 -28.89 23.98 35.61
C VAL A 27 -28.73 22.74 36.50
N SER A 28 -29.75 21.88 36.55
CA SER A 28 -29.70 20.63 37.34
C SER A 28 -28.48 19.79 36.92
N PRO A 29 -27.96 18.90 37.80
CA PRO A 29 -26.84 18.03 37.42
C PRO A 29 -27.09 17.30 36.10
N ALA A 30 -28.29 16.74 35.88
CA ALA A 30 -28.66 16.11 34.62
C ALA A 30 -28.70 17.11 33.44
N GLY A 31 -29.20 18.33 33.66
CA GLY A 31 -29.22 19.37 32.64
C GLY A 31 -27.81 19.77 32.16
N LYS A 32 -26.82 19.80 33.06
CA LYS A 32 -25.41 20.11 32.71
C LYS A 32 -24.79 19.03 31.82
N VAL A 33 -25.15 17.76 32.06
CA VAL A 33 -24.70 16.65 31.22
C VAL A 33 -25.31 16.73 29.83
N ILE A 34 -26.61 17.03 29.74
CA ILE A 34 -27.29 17.24 28.45
C ILE A 34 -26.71 18.44 27.71
N GLU A 35 -26.34 19.51 28.39
CA GLU A 35 -25.67 20.65 27.75
C GLU A 35 -24.30 20.26 27.19
N THR A 36 -23.54 19.45 27.92
CA THR A 36 -22.25 18.89 27.45
C THR A 36 -22.42 18.05 26.19
N TYR A 37 -23.46 17.21 26.15
CA TYR A 37 -23.86 16.45 24.96
C TYR A 37 -24.22 17.37 23.78
N LYS A 38 -25.02 18.42 24.02
CA LYS A 38 -25.45 19.38 22.99
C LYS A 38 -24.28 20.18 22.42
N LYS A 39 -23.23 20.41 23.20
CA LYS A 39 -21.96 21.01 22.74
C LYS A 39 -21.10 20.04 21.92
N GLY A 40 -21.50 18.76 21.83
CA GLY A 40 -20.81 17.72 21.07
C GLY A 40 -19.60 17.12 21.77
N ASP A 41 -19.45 17.30 23.09
CA ASP A 41 -18.37 16.68 23.85
C ASP A 41 -18.77 15.30 24.39
N TYR A 42 -18.99 14.37 23.45
CA TYR A 42 -19.49 13.03 23.72
C TYR A 42 -18.59 12.21 24.65
N LEU A 43 -17.27 12.33 24.51
CA LEU A 43 -16.34 11.60 25.37
C LEU A 43 -16.53 11.95 26.84
N LYS A 44 -16.76 13.23 27.14
CA LYS A 44 -17.07 13.69 28.49
C LYS A 44 -18.45 13.22 28.93
N ALA A 45 -19.45 13.37 28.05
CA ALA A 45 -20.83 13.01 28.35
C ALA A 45 -21.03 11.51 28.65
N ILE A 46 -20.21 10.61 28.11
CA ILE A 46 -20.31 9.16 28.35
C ILE A 46 -20.24 8.82 29.84
N ASN A 47 -19.24 9.35 30.57
CA ASN A 47 -19.06 9.02 31.97
C ASN A 47 -20.21 9.56 32.82
N ASP A 48 -20.63 10.78 32.53
CA ASP A 48 -21.74 11.44 33.20
C ASP A 48 -23.07 10.69 32.97
N PHE A 49 -23.34 10.21 31.74
CA PHE A 49 -24.53 9.43 31.46
C PHE A 49 -24.48 8.00 32.01
N LYS A 50 -23.29 7.39 32.13
CA LYS A 50 -23.14 6.11 32.86
C LYS A 50 -23.55 6.29 34.32
N GLU A 51 -23.14 7.38 34.97
CA GLU A 51 -23.55 7.68 36.34
C GLU A 51 -25.07 7.90 36.43
N LEU A 52 -25.66 8.70 35.52
CA LEU A 52 -27.10 8.93 35.51
C LEU A 52 -27.88 7.63 35.29
N LEU A 53 -27.43 6.77 34.38
CA LEU A 53 -28.08 5.49 34.12
C LEU A 53 -27.94 4.52 35.31
N SER A 54 -26.85 4.59 36.08
CA SER A 54 -26.72 3.81 37.32
C SER A 54 -27.79 4.17 38.36
N ARG A 55 -28.23 5.43 38.39
CA ARG A 55 -29.28 5.93 39.31
C ARG A 55 -30.68 5.76 38.75
N TYR A 56 -30.82 5.85 37.43
CA TYR A 56 -32.09 5.80 36.70
C TYR A 56 -32.04 4.74 35.59
N PRO A 57 -31.90 3.44 35.94
CA PRO A 57 -31.56 2.37 34.99
C PRO A 57 -32.66 2.02 33.98
N LYS A 58 -33.84 2.63 34.07
CA LYS A 58 -34.95 2.39 33.15
C LYS A 58 -35.29 3.59 32.26
N ASP A 59 -34.63 4.73 32.47
CA ASP A 59 -34.93 5.97 31.77
C ASP A 59 -34.47 5.87 30.29
N PRO A 60 -35.39 5.85 29.32
CA PRO A 60 -35.03 5.68 27.91
C PRO A 60 -34.25 6.86 27.33
N LEU A 61 -34.36 8.06 27.92
CA LEU A 61 -33.65 9.25 27.46
C LEU A 61 -32.15 9.15 27.77
N TYR A 62 -31.78 8.62 28.94
CA TYR A 62 -30.38 8.37 29.29
C TYR A 62 -29.77 7.21 28.51
N HIS A 63 -30.56 6.19 28.17
CA HIS A 63 -30.13 5.16 27.21
C HIS A 63 -29.85 5.76 25.84
N TYR A 64 -30.73 6.63 25.34
CA TYR A 64 -30.51 7.35 24.09
C TYR A 64 -29.23 8.16 24.12
N TYR A 65 -29.06 9.04 25.12
CA TYR A 65 -27.88 9.91 25.17
C TYR A 65 -26.57 9.16 25.36
N LEU A 66 -26.53 8.14 26.21
CA LEU A 66 -25.34 7.30 26.36
C LEU A 66 -25.06 6.53 25.06
N GLY A 67 -26.09 5.90 24.50
CA GLY A 67 -25.98 5.08 23.30
C GLY A 67 -25.51 5.89 22.09
N SER A 68 -26.10 7.06 21.84
CA SER A 68 -25.68 7.95 20.76
C SER A 68 -24.28 8.53 21.02
N SER A 69 -23.92 8.83 22.27
CA SER A 69 -22.56 9.28 22.61
C SER A 69 -21.53 8.20 22.32
N LEU A 70 -21.79 6.95 22.69
CA LEU A 70 -20.91 5.81 22.41
C LEU A 70 -20.77 5.57 20.91
N VAL A 71 -21.86 5.63 20.15
CA VAL A 71 -21.83 5.51 18.69
C VAL A 71 -21.03 6.67 18.10
N VAL A 72 -21.45 7.92 18.28
CA VAL A 72 -20.80 9.09 17.65
C VAL A 72 -19.32 9.15 18.00
N SER A 73 -18.96 8.84 19.25
CA SER A 73 -17.58 8.85 19.71
C SER A 73 -16.74 7.66 19.24
N LYS A 74 -17.38 6.56 18.81
CA LYS A 74 -16.78 5.27 18.43
C LYS A 74 -16.18 4.49 19.60
N VAL A 75 -16.45 4.88 20.84
CA VAL A 75 -15.90 4.21 22.03
C VAL A 75 -16.42 2.77 22.14
N ASP A 76 -17.72 2.55 21.92
CA ASP A 76 -18.31 1.21 21.94
C ASP A 76 -19.58 1.17 21.08
N LEU A 77 -19.44 0.72 19.83
CA LEU A 77 -20.56 0.65 18.89
C LEU A 77 -21.61 -0.37 19.33
N LEU A 78 -21.21 -1.51 19.91
CA LEU A 78 -22.11 -2.61 20.25
C LEU A 78 -22.96 -2.24 21.47
N GLN A 79 -22.34 -1.72 22.52
CA GLN A 79 -23.06 -1.18 23.68
C GLN A 79 -23.98 -0.02 23.25
N GLY A 80 -23.49 0.85 22.35
CA GLY A 80 -24.30 1.91 21.77
C GLY A 80 -25.58 1.40 21.10
N ILE A 81 -25.47 0.33 20.29
CA ILE A 81 -26.62 -0.31 19.62
C ILE A 81 -27.60 -0.88 20.64
N GLU A 82 -27.13 -1.57 21.68
CA GLU A 82 -28.01 -2.14 22.71
C GLU A 82 -28.82 -1.06 23.44
N LEU A 83 -28.17 0.02 23.86
CA LEU A 83 -28.81 1.14 24.55
C LEU A 83 -29.80 1.88 23.65
N LEU A 84 -29.44 2.11 22.38
CA LEU A 84 -30.33 2.78 21.42
C LEU A 84 -31.55 1.92 21.09
N LYS A 85 -31.39 0.60 20.93
CA LYS A 85 -32.53 -0.32 20.76
C LYS A 85 -33.46 -0.29 21.98
N TYR A 86 -32.90 -0.23 23.19
CA TYR A 86 -33.71 -0.06 24.39
C TYR A 86 -34.52 1.25 24.35
N ALA A 87 -33.87 2.37 24.00
CA ALA A 87 -34.53 3.67 23.91
C ALA A 87 -35.70 3.67 22.91
N VAL A 88 -35.49 3.12 21.70
CA VAL A 88 -36.55 2.96 20.68
C VAL A 88 -37.71 2.10 21.19
N SER A 89 -37.42 1.02 21.93
CA SER A 89 -38.47 0.11 22.43
C SER A 89 -39.33 0.68 23.57
N ARG A 90 -38.90 1.78 24.21
CA ARG A 90 -39.50 2.32 25.44
C ARG A 90 -39.96 3.77 25.32
N SER A 91 -39.70 4.43 24.19
CA SER A 91 -40.01 5.84 23.98
C SER A 91 -40.13 6.18 22.50
N GLU A 92 -40.73 7.32 22.19
CA GLU A 92 -40.87 7.83 20.81
C GLU A 92 -39.63 8.61 20.33
N ILE A 93 -38.43 8.30 20.85
CA ILE A 93 -37.19 8.99 20.46
C ILE A 93 -36.74 8.48 19.08
N ASN A 94 -37.30 9.06 18.03
CA ASN A 94 -37.03 8.65 16.65
C ASN A 94 -35.56 8.87 16.24
N GLU A 95 -34.87 9.88 16.80
CA GLU A 95 -33.45 10.15 16.55
C GLU A 95 -32.54 8.95 16.86
N ALA A 96 -32.97 8.05 17.76
CA ALA A 96 -32.23 6.84 18.06
C ALA A 96 -32.05 5.94 16.81
N ASN A 97 -33.02 5.93 15.89
CA ASN A 97 -32.92 5.21 14.62
C ASN A 97 -31.78 5.75 13.74
N TYR A 98 -31.53 7.07 13.72
CA TYR A 98 -30.42 7.62 12.97
C TYR A 98 -29.07 7.12 13.50
N PHE A 99 -28.89 7.10 14.82
CA PHE A 99 -27.65 6.61 15.43
C PHE A 99 -27.49 5.09 15.30
N LEU A 100 -28.59 4.33 15.31
CA LEU A 100 -28.55 2.90 14.95
C LEU A 100 -28.08 2.70 13.51
N GLY A 101 -28.60 3.48 12.56
CA GLY A 101 -28.14 3.49 11.17
C GLY A 101 -26.63 3.76 11.06
N MET A 102 -26.15 4.78 11.78
CA MET A 102 -24.72 5.12 11.84
C MET A 102 -23.86 3.99 12.42
N ALA A 103 -24.32 3.33 13.48
CA ALA A 103 -23.59 2.24 14.10
C ALA A 103 -23.46 1.04 13.14
N TYR A 104 -24.55 0.63 12.50
CA TYR A 104 -24.51 -0.46 11.51
C TYR A 104 -23.71 -0.12 10.27
N TYR A 105 -23.76 1.14 9.80
CA TYR A 105 -22.93 1.60 8.69
C TYR A 105 -21.43 1.41 8.98
N ARG A 106 -21.00 1.75 10.19
CA ARG A 106 -19.61 1.57 10.67
C ARG A 106 -19.22 0.11 10.92
N LEU A 107 -20.20 -0.76 11.09
CA LEU A 107 -20.04 -2.21 11.13
C LEU A 107 -20.17 -2.86 9.74
N TYR A 108 -20.24 -2.05 8.67
CA TYR A 108 -20.41 -2.50 7.28
C TYR A 108 -21.70 -3.29 7.02
N ASP A 109 -22.68 -3.21 7.93
CA ASP A 109 -23.99 -3.79 7.74
C ASP A 109 -24.92 -2.78 7.07
N PHE A 110 -24.73 -2.62 5.77
CA PHE A 110 -25.43 -1.62 4.96
C PHE A 110 -26.93 -1.85 4.88
N ASN A 111 -27.37 -3.10 4.98
CA ASN A 111 -28.80 -3.44 4.96
C ASN A 111 -29.48 -2.92 6.23
N ARG A 112 -28.96 -3.28 7.41
CA ARG A 112 -29.50 -2.75 8.67
C ARG A 112 -29.34 -1.24 8.77
N ALA A 113 -28.21 -0.69 8.31
CA ALA A 113 -28.02 0.76 8.28
C ALA A 113 -29.12 1.46 7.46
N MET A 114 -29.42 0.96 6.27
CA MET A 114 -30.46 1.49 5.39
C MET A 114 -31.85 1.38 6.03
N GLU A 115 -32.18 0.25 6.66
CA GLU A 115 -33.45 0.05 7.37
C GLU A 115 -33.65 1.10 8.47
N TYR A 116 -32.64 1.31 9.32
CA TYR A 116 -32.73 2.28 10.41
C TYR A 116 -32.77 3.73 9.91
N TYR A 117 -32.05 4.07 8.84
CA TYR A 117 -32.17 5.39 8.21
C TYR A 117 -33.53 5.62 7.57
N GLN A 118 -34.16 4.59 6.99
CA GLN A 118 -35.53 4.68 6.48
C GLN A 118 -36.52 4.89 7.62
N SER A 119 -36.40 4.14 8.71
CA SER A 119 -37.25 4.31 9.90
C SER A 119 -37.12 5.71 10.50
N PHE A 120 -35.90 6.23 10.64
CA PHE A 120 -35.69 7.62 11.05
C PHE A 120 -36.39 8.60 10.10
N LYS A 121 -36.21 8.43 8.78
CA LYS A 121 -36.78 9.31 7.76
C LYS A 121 -38.31 9.36 7.83
N GLU A 122 -38.97 8.24 8.10
CA GLU A 122 -40.44 8.15 8.19
C GLU A 122 -40.99 8.90 9.40
N GLY A 123 -40.28 8.90 10.53
CA GLY A 123 -40.68 9.62 11.75
C GLY A 123 -40.11 11.03 11.91
N ALA A 124 -39.31 11.54 10.96
CA ALA A 124 -38.59 12.81 11.10
C ALA A 124 -39.30 13.98 10.41
N SER A 125 -39.27 15.14 11.06
CA SER A 125 -39.67 16.42 10.47
C SER A 125 -38.68 16.87 9.37
N LEU A 126 -39.11 17.79 8.49
CA LEU A 126 -38.23 18.39 7.47
C LEU A 126 -36.96 19.03 8.06
N GLY A 127 -37.07 19.61 9.25
CA GLY A 127 -35.93 20.18 9.98
C GLY A 127 -34.93 19.11 10.38
N GLN A 128 -35.40 18.02 11.01
CA GLN A 128 -34.57 16.88 11.40
C GLN A 128 -33.92 16.20 10.19
N LEU A 129 -34.66 16.02 9.08
CA LEU A 129 -34.12 15.43 7.85
C LEU A 129 -32.91 16.22 7.32
N LYS A 130 -32.95 17.56 7.40
CA LYS A 130 -31.85 18.44 7.00
C LYS A 130 -30.72 18.43 8.02
N GLU A 131 -31.03 18.54 9.31
CA GLU A 131 -30.05 18.57 10.41
C GLU A 131 -29.20 17.30 10.42
N PHE A 132 -29.84 16.14 10.34
CA PHE A 132 -29.18 14.84 10.33
C PHE A 132 -28.64 14.44 8.96
N SER A 133 -29.03 15.16 7.90
CA SER A 133 -28.60 14.87 6.53
C SER A 133 -28.83 13.41 6.11
N VAL A 134 -29.91 12.76 6.59
CA VAL A 134 -30.14 11.31 6.40
C VAL A 134 -30.15 10.89 4.94
N TYR A 135 -30.67 11.73 4.05
CA TYR A 135 -30.64 11.45 2.61
C TYR A 135 -29.23 11.26 2.08
N ARG A 136 -28.27 12.03 2.60
CA ARG A 136 -26.86 11.91 2.24
C ARG A 136 -26.30 10.55 2.67
N GLU A 137 -26.61 10.11 3.88
CA GLU A 137 -26.16 8.81 4.41
C GLU A 137 -26.77 7.63 3.66
N MET A 138 -28.04 7.73 3.26
CA MET A 138 -28.67 6.71 2.41
C MET A 138 -28.05 6.66 1.00
N GLN A 139 -27.73 7.82 0.40
CA GLN A 139 -27.04 7.84 -0.91
C GLN A 139 -25.61 7.30 -0.81
N ARG A 140 -24.92 7.61 0.29
CA ARG A 140 -23.60 7.06 0.60
C ARG A 140 -23.61 5.54 0.61
N ILE A 141 -24.59 4.91 1.27
CA ILE A 141 -24.73 3.43 1.24
C ILE A 141 -24.84 2.91 -0.19
N LYS A 142 -25.69 3.52 -1.03
CA LYS A 142 -25.88 3.11 -2.42
C LYS A 142 -24.61 3.27 -3.26
N TYR A 143 -23.79 4.28 -2.96
CA TYR A 143 -22.51 4.52 -3.60
C TYR A 143 -21.46 3.48 -3.19
N VAL A 144 -21.28 3.24 -1.88
CA VAL A 144 -20.19 2.39 -1.38
C VAL A 144 -20.44 0.90 -1.52
N GLN A 145 -21.68 0.45 -1.33
CA GLN A 145 -22.00 -0.98 -1.29
C GLN A 145 -21.52 -1.76 -2.53
N PRO A 146 -21.70 -1.29 -3.78
CA PRO A 146 -21.18 -2.01 -4.95
C PRO A 146 -19.64 -2.01 -5.04
N LEU A 147 -18.96 -1.02 -4.45
CA LEU A 147 -17.49 -0.89 -4.48
C LEU A 147 -16.79 -1.87 -3.53
N LEU A 148 -17.54 -2.52 -2.64
CA LEU A 148 -17.04 -3.36 -1.57
C LEU A 148 -17.19 -4.86 -1.86
N THR A 149 -17.42 -5.23 -3.12
CA THR A 149 -17.59 -6.63 -3.55
C THR A 149 -16.25 -7.33 -3.73
N VAL A 150 -15.27 -6.64 -4.31
CA VAL A 150 -13.91 -7.11 -4.52
C VAL A 150 -12.94 -6.01 -4.10
N VAL A 151 -12.08 -6.33 -3.14
CA VAL A 151 -11.21 -5.33 -2.51
C VAL A 151 -9.74 -5.68 -2.66
N THR A 152 -8.91 -4.64 -2.82
CA THR A 152 -7.46 -4.73 -2.92
C THR A 152 -6.86 -4.21 -1.62
N VAL A 153 -6.25 -5.08 -0.82
CA VAL A 153 -5.72 -4.70 0.50
C VAL A 153 -4.23 -4.38 0.39
N PRO A 154 -3.81 -3.15 0.76
CA PRO A 154 -2.39 -2.79 0.77
C PRO A 154 -1.67 -3.48 1.93
N VAL A 155 -0.37 -3.69 1.78
CA VAL A 155 0.46 -4.16 2.89
C VAL A 155 0.70 -3.02 3.87
N VAL A 156 0.43 -3.30 5.15
CA VAL A 156 0.73 -2.40 6.27
C VAL A 156 2.06 -2.82 6.88
N VAL A 157 3.05 -1.94 6.79
CA VAL A 157 4.42 -2.15 7.27
C VAL A 157 4.56 -1.79 8.74
N ASP A 158 3.83 -0.76 9.18
CA ASP A 158 3.82 -0.32 10.57
C ASP A 158 2.55 0.51 10.84
N LYS A 159 2.18 0.66 12.12
CA LYS A 159 1.12 1.58 12.53
C LYS A 159 1.44 2.25 13.86
N LYS A 160 1.10 3.52 13.99
CA LYS A 160 1.36 4.31 15.20
C LYS A 160 0.19 5.21 15.56
N THR A 161 -0.31 5.08 16.78
CA THR A 161 -1.37 5.95 17.29
C THR A 161 -0.80 7.24 17.85
N ALA A 162 -1.35 8.38 17.41
CA ALA A 162 -1.06 9.69 17.95
C ALA A 162 -2.15 10.09 18.96
N GLY A 163 -1.76 10.24 20.23
CA GLY A 163 -2.69 10.49 21.33
C GLY A 163 -3.44 11.83 21.26
N ASP A 164 -2.83 12.84 20.64
CA ASP A 164 -3.41 14.17 20.44
C ASP A 164 -2.95 14.82 19.13
N SER A 165 -3.44 16.04 18.86
CA SER A 165 -3.09 16.80 17.67
C SER A 165 -1.62 17.18 17.59
N SER A 166 -0.96 17.41 18.72
CA SER A 166 0.46 17.81 18.77
C SER A 166 1.36 16.63 18.42
N ALA A 167 1.11 15.47 19.02
CA ALA A 167 1.79 14.23 18.69
C ALA A 167 1.59 13.83 17.21
N LEU A 168 0.36 13.98 16.70
CA LEU A 168 0.07 13.74 15.28
C LEU A 168 0.91 14.67 14.39
N CYS A 169 0.96 15.94 14.74
CA CYS A 169 1.71 16.98 14.03
C CYS A 169 3.21 16.68 13.99
N GLU A 170 3.78 16.21 15.11
CA GLU A 170 5.20 15.81 15.18
C GLU A 170 5.52 14.60 14.30
N GLU A 171 4.65 13.59 14.27
CA GLU A 171 4.87 12.41 13.41
C GLU A 171 4.75 12.75 11.93
N VAL A 172 3.75 13.57 11.54
CA VAL A 172 3.58 14.00 10.15
C VAL A 172 4.78 14.85 9.68
N LYS A 173 5.29 15.73 10.55
CA LYS A 173 6.50 16.53 10.25
C LYS A 173 7.72 15.68 9.89
N LYS A 174 7.87 14.50 10.48
CA LYS A 174 8.98 13.59 10.16
C LYS A 174 8.93 13.08 8.72
N TRP A 175 7.74 13.08 8.11
CA TRP A 175 7.51 12.59 6.75
C TRP A 175 7.52 13.69 5.71
N THR A 176 6.82 14.78 5.98
CA THR A 176 6.61 15.84 4.99
C THR A 176 7.50 17.06 5.24
N GLY A 177 8.17 17.13 6.39
CA GLY A 177 8.90 18.32 6.87
C GLY A 177 8.00 19.39 7.50
N TYR A 178 6.68 19.20 7.47
CA TYR A 178 5.69 20.15 8.00
C TYR A 178 4.47 19.43 8.57
N CYS A 179 3.65 20.16 9.31
CA CYS A 179 2.39 19.63 9.82
C CYS A 179 1.28 20.28 9.03
N PHE A 180 0.36 19.46 8.49
CA PHE A 180 -0.84 19.82 7.73
C PHE A 180 -0.91 21.30 7.32
N PRO A 181 -0.53 21.62 6.09
CA PRO A 181 -0.20 22.99 5.74
C PRO A 181 -1.44 23.88 5.74
N GLU A 182 -1.38 24.92 6.55
CA GLU A 182 -2.40 25.97 6.67
C GLU A 182 -1.77 27.35 6.51
N TRP A 183 -2.56 28.32 6.04
CA TRP A 183 -2.09 29.70 5.86
C TRP A 183 -2.06 30.47 7.19
N PRO A 184 -1.05 31.33 7.45
CA PRO A 184 0.14 31.58 6.62
C PRO A 184 1.19 30.47 6.72
N LEU A 185 1.88 30.21 5.60
CA LEU A 185 2.92 29.18 5.55
C LEU A 185 4.18 29.61 6.32
N PRO A 186 4.87 28.70 7.01
CA PRO A 186 6.13 29.00 7.68
C PRO A 186 7.18 29.56 6.70
N ALA A 187 7.89 30.60 7.11
CA ALA A 187 8.95 31.21 6.30
C ALA A 187 10.11 30.22 6.01
N GLU A 188 10.34 29.29 6.94
CA GLU A 188 11.42 28.30 6.94
C GLU A 188 11.18 27.12 5.99
N MET A 189 9.99 27.05 5.37
CA MET A 189 9.63 25.95 4.49
C MET A 189 10.48 25.97 3.21
N GLN A 190 11.33 24.96 3.05
CA GLN A 190 12.26 24.82 1.93
C GLN A 190 11.53 24.26 0.71
N ILE A 191 11.13 25.15 -0.18
CA ILE A 191 10.57 24.82 -1.50
C ILE A 191 11.41 25.51 -2.56
N VAL A 192 11.65 24.84 -3.68
CA VAL A 192 12.43 25.40 -4.78
C VAL A 192 11.67 26.58 -5.38
N PRO A 193 12.30 27.77 -5.51
CA PRO A 193 11.70 28.88 -6.23
C PRO A 193 11.28 28.45 -7.64
N GLY A 194 10.04 28.77 -8.02
CA GLY A 194 9.41 28.34 -9.27
C GLY A 194 8.33 27.28 -9.07
N GLU A 195 8.37 26.51 -7.99
CA GLU A 195 7.39 25.46 -7.68
C GLU A 195 6.14 25.99 -6.98
N TYR A 196 5.07 25.20 -7.06
CA TYR A 196 3.83 25.46 -6.34
C TYR A 196 3.78 24.65 -5.06
N PHE A 197 3.33 25.30 -3.99
CA PHE A 197 2.95 24.66 -2.75
C PHE A 197 1.44 24.61 -2.59
N TYR A 198 0.92 23.50 -2.09
CA TYR A 198 -0.51 23.28 -1.91
C TYR A 198 -0.86 23.25 -0.43
N TYR A 199 -1.94 23.91 -0.06
CA TYR A 199 -2.35 24.02 1.34
C TYR A 199 -3.87 24.21 1.47
N ALA A 200 -4.39 24.00 2.67
CA ALA A 200 -5.80 24.25 2.99
C ALA A 200 -5.94 25.57 3.75
N SER A 201 -7.00 26.32 3.47
CA SER A 201 -7.30 27.57 4.21
C SER A 201 -8.79 27.82 4.27
N MET A 202 -9.21 28.69 5.19
CA MET A 202 -10.60 29.09 5.29
C MET A 202 -11.06 29.73 3.99
N SER A 203 -12.14 29.20 3.41
CA SER A 203 -12.69 29.72 2.18
C SER A 203 -13.36 31.08 2.43
N PRO A 204 -13.09 32.13 1.64
CA PRO A 204 -13.86 33.36 1.69
C PRO A 204 -15.26 33.17 1.08
N TYR A 205 -15.50 32.06 0.37
CA TYR A 205 -16.76 31.75 -0.31
C TYR A 205 -17.67 30.83 0.50
N LYS A 206 -17.13 30.07 1.46
CA LYS A 206 -17.88 29.12 2.29
C LYS A 206 -17.86 29.54 3.76
N VAL A 207 -19.00 29.46 4.43
CA VAL A 207 -19.08 29.77 5.87
C VAL A 207 -18.39 28.67 6.69
N ARG A 208 -17.28 29.02 7.36
CA ARG A 208 -16.53 28.15 8.30
C ARG A 208 -16.05 26.82 7.69
N LYS A 209 -15.72 26.81 6.40
CA LYS A 209 -15.21 25.63 5.69
C LYS A 209 -13.89 25.93 5.01
N LYS A 210 -13.07 24.89 4.81
CA LYS A 210 -11.77 25.00 4.15
C LYS A 210 -11.84 24.66 2.66
N ASP A 211 -11.04 25.39 1.89
CA ASP A 211 -10.73 25.16 0.48
C ASP A 211 -9.25 24.84 0.32
N LEU A 212 -8.91 24.15 -0.77
CA LEU A 212 -7.56 23.96 -1.23
C LEU A 212 -7.11 25.14 -2.09
N TYR A 213 -5.87 25.54 -1.85
CA TYR A 213 -5.16 26.59 -2.54
C TYR A 213 -3.80 26.09 -2.98
N ARG A 214 -3.21 26.80 -3.94
CA ARG A 214 -1.79 26.72 -4.24
C ARG A 214 -1.14 28.09 -4.23
N VAL A 215 0.14 28.16 -3.92
CA VAL A 215 0.92 29.39 -3.98
C VAL A 215 2.28 29.10 -4.60
N LYS A 216 2.72 29.96 -5.51
CA LYS A 216 4.03 29.82 -6.14
C LYS A 216 5.12 30.31 -5.19
N LYS A 217 6.19 29.54 -5.02
CA LYS A 217 7.42 30.00 -4.35
C LYS A 217 8.18 30.89 -5.32
N LEU A 218 8.41 32.14 -4.94
CA LEU A 218 9.21 33.12 -5.67
C LEU A 218 10.56 33.34 -4.96
N PRO A 219 11.57 33.90 -5.64
CA PRO A 219 12.84 34.24 -4.99
C PRO A 219 12.66 35.17 -3.78
N ALA A 220 11.69 36.09 -3.85
CA ALA A 220 11.39 37.06 -2.80
C ALA A 220 10.41 36.54 -1.71
N GLY A 221 9.98 35.28 -1.77
CA GLY A 221 9.01 34.72 -0.81
C GLY A 221 7.83 34.03 -1.50
N TRP A 222 6.68 33.99 -0.82
CA TRP A 222 5.46 33.40 -1.41
C TRP A 222 4.77 34.40 -2.34
N GLY A 223 4.31 33.91 -3.49
CA GLY A 223 3.45 34.69 -4.38
C GLY A 223 2.01 34.82 -3.85
N THR A 224 1.10 35.22 -4.73
CA THR A 224 -0.33 35.30 -4.40
C THR A 224 -0.96 33.90 -4.35
N PRO A 225 -1.73 33.57 -3.29
CA PRO A 225 -2.54 32.37 -3.26
C PRO A 225 -3.56 32.25 -4.41
N GLU A 226 -3.65 31.07 -5.00
CA GLU A 226 -4.61 30.69 -6.05
C GLU A 226 -5.55 29.61 -5.49
N ASN A 227 -6.87 29.84 -5.47
CA ASN A 227 -7.85 28.80 -5.13
C ASN A 227 -7.88 27.74 -6.25
N LEU A 228 -7.97 26.45 -5.91
CA LEU A 228 -7.99 25.38 -6.91
C LEU A 228 -9.29 25.28 -7.72
N GLY A 229 -10.29 26.08 -7.38
CA GLY A 229 -11.58 26.18 -8.07
C GLY A 229 -12.50 24.99 -7.79
N SER A 230 -13.74 25.10 -8.26
CA SER A 230 -14.80 24.09 -8.05
C SER A 230 -14.56 22.76 -8.77
N ALA A 231 -13.56 22.69 -9.65
CA ALA A 231 -13.13 21.43 -10.26
C ALA A 231 -12.49 20.49 -9.22
N VAL A 232 -11.88 21.05 -8.17
CA VAL A 232 -11.22 20.30 -7.09
C VAL A 232 -11.93 20.50 -5.76
N ASN A 233 -12.23 21.75 -5.40
CA ASN A 233 -12.90 22.11 -4.15
C ASN A 233 -14.38 21.71 -4.19
N SER A 234 -14.82 20.99 -3.16
CA SER A 234 -16.19 20.54 -2.97
C SER A 234 -17.06 21.64 -2.33
N ALA A 235 -18.31 21.35 -1.97
CA ALA A 235 -19.15 22.27 -1.19
C ALA A 235 -18.85 22.23 0.33
N GLU A 236 -18.04 21.28 0.80
CA GLU A 236 -17.72 21.05 2.21
C GLU A 236 -16.24 21.37 2.50
N ASP A 237 -15.69 20.83 3.59
CA ASP A 237 -14.25 20.96 3.90
C ASP A 237 -13.41 20.10 2.95
N ASP A 238 -12.40 20.73 2.35
CA ASP A 238 -11.32 20.09 1.63
C ASP A 238 -9.99 20.46 2.30
N ILE A 239 -9.20 19.46 2.71
CA ILE A 239 -8.03 19.65 3.58
C ILE A 239 -6.83 18.79 3.19
N ASN A 240 -5.68 19.11 3.79
CA ASN A 240 -4.45 18.32 3.78
C ASN A 240 -4.00 17.86 2.38
N PRO A 241 -3.82 18.80 1.43
CA PRO A 241 -3.36 18.45 0.10
C PRO A 241 -1.91 17.95 0.11
N PHE A 242 -1.62 16.98 -0.73
CA PHE A 242 -0.28 16.47 -1.00
C PHE A 242 -0.08 16.30 -2.51
N TYR A 243 0.76 17.16 -3.08
CA TYR A 243 1.04 17.17 -4.51
C TYR A 243 2.31 16.38 -4.83
N VAL A 244 2.23 15.54 -5.86
CA VAL A 244 3.33 14.74 -6.41
C VAL A 244 3.68 15.31 -7.79
N PRO A 245 4.71 16.18 -7.90
CA PRO A 245 4.98 16.95 -9.11
C PRO A 245 5.25 16.12 -10.36
N GLU A 246 6.03 15.04 -10.24
CA GLU A 246 6.46 14.22 -11.38
C GLU A 246 5.32 13.40 -11.97
N GLU A 247 4.29 13.11 -11.17
CA GLU A 247 3.08 12.41 -11.61
C GLU A 247 1.92 13.37 -11.90
N GLN A 248 2.11 14.65 -11.57
CA GLN A 248 1.08 15.69 -11.65
C GLN A 248 -0.21 15.28 -10.92
N VAL A 249 -0.05 14.68 -9.74
CA VAL A 249 -1.15 14.14 -8.93
C VAL A 249 -1.29 14.94 -7.64
N LEU A 250 -2.53 15.23 -7.23
CA LEU A 250 -2.86 15.79 -5.93
C LEU A 250 -3.73 14.82 -5.14
N TYR A 251 -3.26 14.40 -3.97
CA TYR A 251 -4.06 13.72 -2.96
C TYR A 251 -4.60 14.75 -1.97
N PHE A 252 -5.83 14.59 -1.51
CA PHE A 252 -6.41 15.46 -0.48
C PHE A 252 -7.58 14.78 0.22
N ALA A 253 -7.94 15.25 1.41
CA ALA A 253 -9.11 14.76 2.13
C ALA A 253 -10.31 15.69 1.90
N SER A 254 -11.49 15.14 1.61
CA SER A 254 -12.72 15.92 1.36
C SER A 254 -13.92 15.36 2.12
N LYS A 255 -14.77 16.26 2.60
CA LYS A 255 -16.11 15.92 3.13
C LYS A 255 -17.23 16.09 2.12
N GLY A 256 -17.00 16.68 0.95
CA GLY A 256 -18.10 17.13 0.08
C GLY A 256 -18.36 16.23 -1.12
N ASN A 257 -17.39 15.39 -1.46
CA ASN A 257 -17.49 14.43 -2.54
C ASN A 257 -18.12 13.11 -2.06
N GLU A 258 -18.64 12.31 -2.99
CA GLU A 258 -19.16 10.96 -2.68
C GLU A 258 -18.01 10.04 -2.23
N GLY A 259 -18.19 9.36 -1.10
CA GLY A 259 -17.14 8.59 -0.44
C GLY A 259 -17.72 7.68 0.65
N TYR A 260 -16.86 7.15 1.51
CA TYR A 260 -17.21 6.21 2.57
C TYR A 260 -17.46 6.92 3.90
N GLY A 261 -16.72 7.99 4.18
CA GLY A 261 -16.51 8.50 5.52
C GLY A 261 -16.83 9.97 5.73
N GLY A 262 -16.49 10.50 6.91
CA GLY A 262 -16.62 11.94 7.14
C GLY A 262 -15.68 12.67 6.21
N TYR A 263 -14.38 12.46 6.39
CA TYR A 263 -13.35 12.75 5.40
C TYR A 263 -12.93 11.47 4.67
N ASP A 264 -12.85 11.55 3.35
CA ASP A 264 -12.25 10.53 2.49
C ASP A 264 -11.10 11.12 1.69
N ILE A 265 -10.11 10.28 1.34
CA ILE A 265 -9.01 10.65 0.45
C ILE A 265 -9.46 10.58 -1.01
N PHE A 266 -9.21 11.67 -1.73
CA PHE A 266 -9.40 11.79 -3.16
C PHE A 266 -8.08 12.02 -3.87
N ILE A 267 -8.03 11.62 -5.13
CA ILE A 267 -6.95 11.89 -6.07
C ILE A 267 -7.48 12.70 -7.26
N THR A 268 -6.73 13.72 -7.68
CA THR A 268 -6.98 14.45 -8.95
C THR A 268 -5.66 14.63 -9.69
N ARG A 269 -5.72 14.69 -11.03
CA ARG A 269 -4.57 14.84 -11.91
C ARG A 269 -4.58 16.20 -12.57
N TYR A 270 -3.43 16.85 -12.62
CA TYR A 270 -3.22 18.10 -13.33
C TYR A 270 -2.86 17.81 -14.79
N ASP A 271 -3.59 18.38 -15.72
CA ASP A 271 -3.25 18.41 -17.14
C ASP A 271 -2.43 19.68 -17.40
N SER A 272 -1.10 19.55 -17.52
CA SER A 272 -0.21 20.70 -17.73
C SER A 272 -0.42 21.41 -19.06
N VAL A 273 -0.98 20.73 -20.06
CA VAL A 273 -1.26 21.29 -21.39
C VAL A 273 -2.51 22.16 -21.34
N LYS A 274 -3.59 21.63 -20.76
CA LYS A 274 -4.87 22.36 -20.62
C LYS A 274 -4.90 23.30 -19.42
N LYS A 275 -3.95 23.14 -18.49
CA LYS A 275 -3.87 23.85 -17.21
C LYS A 275 -5.09 23.63 -16.33
N THR A 276 -5.65 22.42 -16.35
CA THR A 276 -6.89 22.05 -15.64
C THR A 276 -6.69 20.82 -14.78
N TRP A 277 -7.47 20.70 -13.71
CA TRP A 277 -7.56 19.50 -12.89
C TRP A 277 -8.63 18.54 -13.41
N SER A 278 -8.39 17.24 -13.29
CA SER A 278 -9.41 16.22 -13.50
C SER A 278 -10.44 16.23 -12.37
N LYS A 279 -11.60 15.60 -12.59
CA LYS A 279 -12.56 15.33 -11.51
C LYS A 279 -11.86 14.51 -10.41
N PRO A 280 -12.03 14.84 -9.11
CA PRO A 280 -11.51 14.03 -8.03
C PRO A 280 -12.11 12.63 -8.02
N GLU A 281 -11.26 11.62 -7.87
CA GLU A 281 -11.63 10.21 -7.75
C GLU A 281 -11.38 9.75 -6.31
N ASN A 282 -12.34 9.03 -5.72
CA ASN A 282 -12.23 8.52 -4.36
C ASN A 282 -11.27 7.32 -4.32
N LEU A 283 -10.34 7.28 -3.36
CA LEU A 283 -9.49 6.11 -3.20
C LEU A 283 -10.29 4.89 -2.73
N PRO A 284 -9.98 3.67 -3.22
CA PRO A 284 -10.76 2.49 -2.90
C PRO A 284 -10.59 2.07 -1.44
N PHE A 285 -11.56 1.31 -0.93
CA PHE A 285 -11.37 0.54 0.29
C PHE A 285 -10.18 -0.44 0.15
N PRO A 286 -9.39 -0.69 1.21
CA PRO A 286 -9.54 -0.18 2.59
C PRO A 286 -8.80 1.14 2.85
N LEU A 287 -8.32 1.86 1.83
CA LEU A 287 -7.69 3.16 2.07
C LEU A 287 -8.71 4.14 2.63
N ASN A 288 -9.90 4.23 2.04
CA ASN A 288 -11.06 4.90 2.63
C ASN A 288 -11.97 3.93 3.37
N SER A 289 -12.72 4.44 4.35
CA SER A 289 -13.56 3.68 5.26
C SER A 289 -14.76 4.52 5.76
N PRO A 290 -15.73 3.95 6.49
CA PRO A 290 -16.81 4.70 7.16
C PRO A 290 -16.36 5.76 8.19
N TYR A 291 -15.07 5.99 8.35
CA TYR A 291 -14.45 6.84 9.36
C TYR A 291 -13.82 8.09 8.72
N ASP A 292 -12.93 8.80 9.42
CA ASP A 292 -12.23 9.94 8.82
C ASP A 292 -10.82 9.52 8.41
N GLU A 293 -10.54 9.59 7.11
CA GLU A 293 -9.22 9.58 6.53
C GLU A 293 -8.82 11.03 6.18
N ILE A 294 -7.90 11.59 6.94
CA ILE A 294 -7.61 13.03 6.87
C ILE A 294 -6.37 13.36 6.06
N ALA A 295 -5.52 12.39 5.76
CA ALA A 295 -4.36 12.61 4.89
C ALA A 295 -3.81 11.32 4.29
N TYR A 296 -3.27 11.45 3.10
CA TYR A 296 -2.49 10.43 2.42
C TYR A 296 -1.24 11.09 1.82
N PHE A 297 -0.07 10.68 2.30
CA PHE A 297 1.22 11.17 1.81
C PHE A 297 1.97 10.01 1.16
N PHE A 298 2.73 10.28 0.12
CA PHE A 298 3.56 9.28 -0.55
C PHE A 298 5.01 9.76 -0.59
N ASP A 299 5.90 8.99 0.02
CA ASP A 299 7.33 9.24 -0.06
C ASP A 299 7.94 8.34 -1.14
N LYS A 300 8.38 8.96 -2.23
CA LYS A 300 9.06 8.28 -3.34
C LYS A 300 10.40 7.67 -2.93
N THR A 301 11.11 8.30 -1.99
CA THR A 301 12.45 7.87 -1.57
C THR A 301 12.37 6.53 -0.89
N SER A 302 11.44 6.41 0.06
CA SER A 302 11.22 5.14 0.74
C SER A 302 10.30 4.21 -0.03
N GLY A 303 9.43 4.73 -0.92
CA GLY A 303 8.42 3.98 -1.66
C GLY A 303 7.18 3.64 -0.83
N LEU A 304 7.01 4.28 0.33
CA LEU A 304 5.94 4.03 1.29
C LEU A 304 4.91 5.16 1.21
N ALA A 305 3.66 4.85 1.57
CA ALA A 305 2.62 5.82 1.82
C ALA A 305 2.30 5.92 3.32
N LEU A 306 1.87 7.09 3.74
CA LEU A 306 1.37 7.37 5.07
C LEU A 306 -0.10 7.72 4.98
N LEU A 307 -0.96 6.86 5.53
CA LEU A 307 -2.39 7.13 5.69
C LEU A 307 -2.66 7.57 7.14
N VAL A 308 -3.39 8.67 7.32
CA VAL A 308 -3.80 9.15 8.65
C VAL A 308 -5.30 8.96 8.80
N SER A 309 -5.72 8.09 9.71
CA SER A 309 -7.13 7.71 9.89
C SER A 309 -7.53 7.57 11.35
N ASN A 310 -8.78 7.90 11.68
CA ASN A 310 -9.34 7.67 13.02
C ASN A 310 -10.15 6.37 13.15
N ARG A 311 -10.06 5.45 12.19
CA ARG A 311 -10.88 4.22 12.15
C ARG A 311 -10.79 3.30 13.36
N GLU A 312 -9.63 3.24 14.02
CA GLU A 312 -9.38 2.37 15.18
C GLU A 312 -9.62 3.07 16.53
N ASN A 313 -9.84 4.39 16.52
CA ASN A 313 -9.87 5.18 17.74
C ASN A 313 -11.17 5.97 17.87
N ASP A 314 -11.28 6.74 18.96
CA ASP A 314 -12.31 7.75 19.05
C ASP A 314 -12.14 8.88 18.01
N TYR A 315 -13.01 9.89 18.05
CA TYR A 315 -13.00 10.97 17.06
C TYR A 315 -11.93 12.05 17.30
N LYS A 316 -11.13 11.98 18.37
CA LYS A 316 -10.05 12.91 18.71
C LYS A 316 -8.66 12.31 18.46
N THR A 317 -8.55 10.98 18.35
CA THR A 317 -7.29 10.26 18.18
C THR A 317 -7.15 9.69 16.76
N TYR A 318 -5.94 9.74 16.20
CA TYR A 318 -5.63 9.24 14.86
C TYR A 318 -4.52 8.19 14.90
N THR A 319 -4.62 7.19 14.03
CA THR A 319 -3.56 6.23 13.75
C THR A 319 -2.92 6.59 12.40
N LEU A 320 -1.59 6.56 12.39
CA LEU A 320 -0.75 6.68 11.21
C LEU A 320 -0.43 5.26 10.72
N TYR A 321 -0.84 4.93 9.50
CA TYR A 321 -0.55 3.66 8.85
C TYR A 321 0.52 3.85 7.80
N PHE A 322 1.57 3.04 7.88
CA PHE A 322 2.69 3.05 6.95
C PHE A 322 2.48 1.91 5.96
N LEU A 323 2.14 2.26 4.72
CA LEU A 323 1.66 1.33 3.70
C LEU A 323 2.69 1.19 2.59
N ASP A 324 2.85 -0.01 2.04
CA ASP A 324 3.50 -0.18 0.74
C ASP A 324 2.41 -0.25 -0.34
N PRO A 325 2.22 0.83 -1.12
CA PRO A 325 1.17 0.85 -2.14
C PRO A 325 1.45 -0.05 -3.35
N LYS A 326 2.68 -0.59 -3.49
CA LYS A 326 3.06 -1.49 -4.58
C LYS A 326 2.92 -2.96 -4.19
N ALA A 327 2.99 -3.27 -2.90
CA ALA A 327 2.75 -4.61 -2.37
C ALA A 327 1.24 -4.79 -2.10
N ILE A 328 0.53 -5.35 -3.07
CA ILE A 328 -0.87 -5.76 -2.91
C ILE A 328 -0.88 -7.11 -2.19
N HIS A 329 -1.54 -7.17 -1.03
CA HIS A 329 -1.56 -8.37 -0.20
C HIS A 329 -2.49 -9.45 -0.76
N HIS A 330 -3.63 -9.08 -1.36
CA HIS A 330 -4.59 -9.99 -1.97
C HIS A 330 -5.74 -9.22 -2.65
N ILE A 331 -6.40 -9.89 -3.62
CA ILE A 331 -7.75 -9.53 -4.06
C ILE A 331 -8.71 -10.44 -3.27
N LYS A 332 -9.61 -9.86 -2.47
CA LYS A 332 -10.57 -10.61 -1.66
C LYS A 332 -12.00 -10.35 -2.15
N GLU A 333 -12.71 -11.44 -2.42
CA GLU A 333 -14.16 -11.39 -2.57
C GLU A 333 -14.80 -11.27 -1.20
N ILE A 334 -15.69 -10.31 -1.05
CA ILE A 334 -16.36 -10.01 0.22
C ILE A 334 -17.69 -10.76 0.27
N THR A 335 -17.83 -11.62 1.27
CA THR A 335 -19.01 -12.47 1.42
C THR A 335 -19.87 -12.07 2.61
N ALA A 336 -19.30 -11.37 3.59
CA ALA A 336 -20.02 -10.88 4.76
C ALA A 336 -19.44 -9.54 5.29
N PRO A 337 -20.23 -8.75 6.04
CA PRO A 337 -19.73 -7.54 6.73
C PRO A 337 -18.50 -7.77 7.62
N ALA A 338 -18.37 -8.96 8.20
CA ALA A 338 -17.22 -9.32 9.03
C ALA A 338 -15.90 -9.32 8.24
N ASP A 339 -15.93 -9.67 6.95
CA ASP A 339 -14.75 -9.63 6.07
C ASP A 339 -14.27 -8.18 5.91
N LEU A 340 -15.20 -7.25 5.66
CA LEU A 340 -14.90 -5.82 5.54
C LEU A 340 -14.39 -5.24 6.84
N LEU A 341 -15.00 -5.64 7.97
CA LEU A 341 -14.54 -5.19 9.27
C LEU A 341 -13.11 -5.66 9.55
N GLN A 342 -12.76 -6.89 9.18
CA GLN A 342 -11.40 -7.40 9.31
C GLN A 342 -10.42 -6.60 8.45
N GLU A 343 -10.69 -6.43 7.16
CA GLU A 343 -9.77 -5.73 6.25
C GLU A 343 -9.66 -4.22 6.57
N SER A 344 -10.72 -3.62 7.12
CA SER A 344 -10.73 -2.20 7.51
C SER A 344 -9.69 -1.86 8.58
N ARG A 345 -9.31 -2.85 9.41
CA ARG A 345 -8.36 -2.67 10.52
C ARG A 345 -6.94 -2.37 10.04
N LEU A 346 -6.61 -2.71 8.79
CA LEU A 346 -5.26 -2.52 8.25
C LEU A 346 -4.21 -3.09 9.22
N GLU A 347 -4.36 -4.36 9.57
CA GLU A 347 -3.42 -5.02 10.47
C GLU A 347 -2.05 -5.19 9.83
N ILE A 348 -1.00 -5.11 10.66
CA ILE A 348 0.38 -5.30 10.21
C ILE A 348 0.55 -6.75 9.74
N ASN A 349 0.91 -6.94 8.47
CA ASN A 349 1.44 -8.23 8.04
C ASN A 349 2.91 -8.30 8.48
N ALA A 350 3.19 -8.99 9.58
CA ALA A 350 4.52 -9.05 10.15
C ALA A 350 5.58 -9.61 9.17
N ALA A 351 5.25 -10.65 8.40
CA ALA A 351 6.19 -11.26 7.46
C ALA A 351 6.58 -10.27 6.35
N GLU A 352 5.57 -9.59 5.80
CA GLU A 352 5.77 -8.67 4.69
C GLU A 352 6.36 -7.32 5.15
N ALA A 353 5.97 -6.84 6.32
CA ALA A 353 6.60 -5.70 6.98
C ALA A 353 8.09 -5.93 7.20
N THR A 354 8.48 -7.13 7.66
CA THR A 354 9.89 -7.51 7.81
C THR A 354 10.61 -7.55 6.46
N ARG A 355 9.99 -8.13 5.42
CA ARG A 355 10.55 -8.13 4.04
C ARG A 355 10.83 -6.70 3.57
N ILE A 356 9.85 -5.81 3.67
CA ILE A 356 9.94 -4.42 3.21
C ILE A 356 10.97 -3.62 4.03
N ARG A 357 11.02 -3.79 5.35
CA ARG A 357 12.04 -3.14 6.21
C ARG A 357 13.45 -3.58 5.82
N PHE A 358 13.63 -4.86 5.52
CA PHE A 358 14.92 -5.40 5.10
C PHE A 358 15.36 -4.87 3.73
N GLU A 359 14.46 -4.84 2.74
CA GLU A 359 14.71 -4.27 1.42
C GLU A 359 15.13 -2.79 1.48
N ARG A 360 14.51 -2.02 2.39
CA ARG A 360 14.82 -0.60 2.60
C ARG A 360 16.15 -0.35 3.31
N TYR A 361 16.46 -1.17 4.32
CA TYR A 361 17.76 -1.10 4.97
C TYR A 361 18.88 -1.36 3.96
N ARG A 362 18.67 -2.32 3.04
CA ARG A 362 19.60 -2.61 1.96
C ARG A 362 19.78 -1.41 1.00
N SER A 363 18.68 -0.81 0.52
CA SER A 363 18.76 0.31 -0.43
C SER A 363 19.37 1.59 0.15
N THR A 364 19.16 1.88 1.44
CA THR A 364 19.78 3.04 2.11
C THR A 364 21.28 2.89 2.33
N MET A 365 21.76 1.66 2.51
CA MET A 365 23.20 1.37 2.57
C MET A 365 23.86 1.52 1.19
N GLU A 366 23.22 1.00 0.14
CA GLU A 366 23.67 1.14 -1.26
C GLU A 366 23.71 2.62 -1.72
N GLY A 367 22.73 3.44 -1.30
CA GLY A 367 22.66 4.88 -1.64
C GLY A 367 23.70 5.78 -0.96
N LYS A 368 24.18 5.43 0.25
CA LYS A 368 25.25 6.17 0.94
C LYS A 368 26.62 5.98 0.29
N GLU A 369 26.86 4.83 -0.33
CA GLU A 369 28.06 4.56 -1.12
C GLU A 369 28.04 5.24 -2.50
N THR A 370 26.86 5.50 -3.07
CA THR A 370 26.74 6.21 -4.35
C THR A 370 26.92 7.72 -4.16
N ARG A 371 26.35 8.30 -3.11
CA ARG A 371 26.44 9.75 -2.81
C ARG A 371 27.85 10.23 -2.46
N SER A 372 28.71 9.32 -1.99
CA SER A 372 30.14 9.57 -1.78
C SER A 372 30.96 9.47 -3.08
N LYS A 373 30.41 8.85 -4.12
CA LYS A 373 31.01 8.75 -5.46
C LYS A 373 30.52 9.84 -6.43
N GLU A 374 29.32 10.40 -6.21
CA GLU A 374 28.69 11.43 -7.07
C GLU A 374 29.26 12.86 -6.92
N MET A 375 30.13 13.14 -5.94
CA MET A 375 30.89 14.41 -5.90
C MET A 375 32.01 14.51 -6.95
N VAL A 376 32.13 13.52 -7.84
CA VAL A 376 33.14 13.50 -8.89
C VAL A 376 32.50 13.13 -10.24
N LYS A 377 32.39 14.17 -11.09
CA LYS A 377 32.28 14.18 -12.56
C LYS A 377 30.88 14.08 -13.21
N GLU A 378 30.41 15.26 -13.65
CA GLU A 378 29.76 15.42 -14.95
C GLU A 378 30.79 15.17 -16.08
N ASP A 379 30.45 14.35 -17.08
CA ASP A 379 30.17 14.83 -18.45
C ASP A 379 29.81 13.70 -19.44
N ASN A 380 28.91 14.05 -20.38
CA ASN A 380 28.63 13.49 -21.71
C ASN A 380 27.74 12.23 -21.93
N LYS A 381 26.46 12.51 -22.21
CA LYS A 381 25.71 12.37 -23.49
C LYS A 381 25.91 11.16 -24.44
N ASP A 382 24.83 10.37 -24.52
CA ASP A 382 23.83 10.28 -25.62
C ASP A 382 23.88 9.13 -26.66
N ILE A 383 22.65 8.81 -27.11
CA ILE A 383 22.17 8.16 -28.35
C ILE A 383 21.50 6.78 -28.22
N SER A 384 20.24 6.77 -28.69
CA SER A 384 19.23 5.71 -28.74
C SER A 384 19.34 4.78 -29.96
N SER A 385 18.63 3.65 -29.93
CA SER A 385 17.84 3.17 -31.08
C SER A 385 16.80 2.14 -30.63
N ASP A 386 15.68 2.13 -31.34
CA ASP A 386 14.36 1.63 -30.91
C ASP A 386 13.84 0.54 -31.87
N LYS A 387 12.81 -0.19 -31.39
CA LYS A 387 11.88 -1.13 -32.05
C LYS A 387 12.15 -2.65 -32.01
N MET A 388 11.43 -3.32 -31.10
CA MET A 388 10.92 -4.70 -31.22
C MET A 388 9.40 -4.70 -31.00
N THR A 389 8.64 -5.49 -31.77
CA THR A 389 7.17 -5.38 -31.96
C THR A 389 6.33 -5.76 -30.73
N ALA A 390 5.23 -5.03 -30.52
CA ALA A 390 4.31 -5.17 -29.36
C ALA A 390 3.76 -6.60 -29.13
N GLU A 391 3.66 -7.42 -30.18
CA GLU A 391 3.19 -8.80 -30.10
C GLU A 391 4.20 -9.74 -29.40
N TYR A 392 5.50 -9.55 -29.63
CA TYR A 392 6.58 -10.30 -28.97
C TYR A 392 6.62 -9.99 -27.47
N VAL A 393 6.52 -8.70 -27.13
CA VAL A 393 6.45 -8.23 -25.74
C VAL A 393 5.21 -8.78 -25.03
N SER A 394 4.08 -8.89 -25.74
CA SER A 394 2.84 -9.45 -25.20
C SER A 394 2.95 -10.94 -24.85
N LEU A 395 3.49 -11.76 -25.76
CA LEU A 395 3.63 -13.21 -25.53
C LEU A 395 4.60 -13.54 -24.38
N VAL A 396 5.73 -12.81 -24.31
CA VAL A 396 6.71 -12.98 -23.22
C VAL A 396 6.12 -12.53 -21.88
N SER A 397 5.36 -11.43 -21.88
CA SER A 397 4.67 -10.94 -20.67
C SER A 397 3.63 -11.94 -20.17
N GLU A 398 2.85 -12.54 -21.07
CA GLU A 398 1.84 -13.54 -20.71
C GLU A 398 2.47 -14.83 -20.17
N ALA A 399 3.55 -15.32 -20.80
CA ALA A 399 4.30 -16.48 -20.32
C ALA A 399 4.84 -16.28 -18.90
N LEU A 400 5.39 -15.08 -18.62
CA LEU A 400 5.93 -14.73 -17.31
C LEU A 400 4.83 -14.64 -16.24
N GLN A 401 3.63 -14.16 -16.59
CA GLN A 401 2.50 -14.13 -15.67
C GLN A 401 2.04 -15.54 -15.25
N TYR A 402 2.03 -16.50 -16.18
CA TYR A 402 1.73 -17.90 -15.86
C TYR A 402 2.81 -18.54 -14.99
N GLN A 403 4.09 -18.25 -15.27
CA GLN A 403 5.22 -18.71 -14.45
C GLN A 403 5.13 -18.21 -13.00
N ILE A 404 4.90 -16.91 -12.81
CA ILE A 404 4.80 -16.30 -11.47
C ILE A 404 3.64 -16.92 -10.68
N LYS A 405 2.49 -17.16 -11.33
CA LYS A 405 1.35 -17.81 -10.68
C LYS A 405 1.65 -19.27 -10.30
N SER A 406 2.37 -20.00 -11.16
CA SER A 406 2.85 -21.37 -10.88
C SER A 406 3.76 -21.41 -9.64
N ASP A 407 4.76 -20.54 -9.61
CA ASP A 407 5.73 -20.46 -8.52
C ASP A 407 5.07 -20.06 -7.20
N SER A 408 4.10 -19.16 -7.25
CA SER A 408 3.31 -18.74 -6.08
C SER A 408 2.48 -19.89 -5.48
N LEU A 409 1.76 -20.65 -6.31
CA LEU A 409 0.97 -21.80 -5.83
C LEU A 409 1.86 -22.93 -5.29
N SER A 410 3.01 -23.18 -5.92
CA SER A 410 3.99 -24.15 -5.43
C SER A 410 4.53 -23.77 -4.06
N PHE A 411 4.85 -22.49 -3.85
CA PHE A 411 5.29 -21.98 -2.56
C PHE A 411 4.24 -22.15 -1.46
N VAL A 412 2.96 -21.86 -1.76
CA VAL A 412 1.87 -22.06 -0.78
C VAL A 412 1.69 -23.54 -0.44
N ALA A 413 1.75 -24.43 -1.44
CA ALA A 413 1.69 -25.88 -1.21
C ALA A 413 2.84 -26.35 -0.30
N ASP A 414 4.07 -25.87 -0.51
CA ASP A 414 5.22 -26.20 0.33
C ASP A 414 5.08 -25.67 1.78
N ARG A 415 4.47 -24.51 1.97
CA ARG A 415 4.18 -23.97 3.31
C ARG A 415 3.11 -24.79 4.04
N LEU A 416 2.05 -25.19 3.34
CA LEU A 416 1.02 -26.07 3.90
C LEU A 416 1.59 -27.45 4.24
N ARG A 417 2.51 -28.00 3.44
CA ARG A 417 3.23 -29.24 3.76
C ARG A 417 3.98 -29.10 5.09
N GLY A 418 4.68 -27.99 5.30
CA GLY A 418 5.33 -27.68 6.58
C GLY A 418 4.35 -27.71 7.75
N LEU A 419 3.14 -27.14 7.58
CA LEU A 419 2.10 -27.11 8.60
C LEU A 419 1.46 -28.48 8.87
N THR A 420 1.36 -29.37 7.87
CA THR A 420 0.81 -30.73 8.10
C THR A 420 1.63 -31.55 9.10
N THR A 421 2.91 -31.22 9.31
CA THR A 421 3.79 -31.88 10.28
C THR A 421 3.41 -31.57 11.74
N VAL A 422 2.70 -30.47 11.98
CA VAL A 422 2.33 -30.00 13.34
C VAL A 422 0.83 -30.09 13.64
N ILE A 423 -0.02 -30.37 12.64
CA ILE A 423 -1.46 -30.60 12.84
C ILE A 423 -1.64 -31.99 13.46
N ALA A 424 -2.15 -32.08 14.68
CA ALA A 424 -2.32 -33.34 15.40
C ALA A 424 -3.54 -34.15 14.93
N ASP A 425 -4.65 -33.48 14.59
CA ASP A 425 -5.89 -34.13 14.15
C ASP A 425 -5.77 -34.73 12.74
N PRO A 426 -5.94 -36.06 12.56
CA PRO A 426 -5.83 -36.71 11.25
C PRO A 426 -6.86 -36.23 10.23
N VAL A 427 -8.06 -35.81 10.66
CA VAL A 427 -9.13 -35.38 9.75
C VAL A 427 -8.82 -34.01 9.18
N GLU A 428 -8.43 -33.04 10.01
CA GLU A 428 -7.92 -31.73 9.57
C GLU A 428 -6.66 -31.84 8.73
N ARG A 429 -5.71 -32.70 9.13
CA ARG A 429 -4.50 -32.97 8.33
C ARG A 429 -4.85 -33.50 6.94
N GLY A 430 -5.83 -34.39 6.84
CA GLY A 430 -6.32 -34.92 5.56
C GLY A 430 -6.98 -33.86 4.66
N LYS A 431 -7.68 -32.88 5.25
CA LYS A 431 -8.24 -31.73 4.50
C LYS A 431 -7.13 -30.87 3.89
N VAL A 432 -6.11 -30.53 4.68
CA VAL A 432 -4.96 -29.71 4.22
C VAL A 432 -4.13 -30.46 3.18
N GLN A 433 -3.94 -31.78 3.33
CA GLN A 433 -3.27 -32.60 2.31
C GLN A 433 -4.01 -32.60 0.97
N LYS A 434 -5.34 -32.63 0.98
CA LYS A 434 -6.15 -32.54 -0.24
C LYS A 434 -6.01 -31.18 -0.93
N GLU A 435 -5.92 -30.10 -0.15
CA GLU A 435 -5.69 -28.75 -0.63
C GLU A 435 -4.30 -28.58 -1.26
N ILE A 436 -3.25 -29.13 -0.62
CA ILE A 436 -1.88 -29.18 -1.15
C ILE A 436 -1.86 -29.83 -2.55
N ILE A 437 -2.50 -30.99 -2.71
CA ILE A 437 -2.57 -31.70 -4.00
C ILE A 437 -3.26 -30.86 -5.07
N GLN A 438 -4.31 -30.11 -4.70
CA GLN A 438 -5.02 -29.23 -5.63
C GLN A 438 -4.15 -28.04 -6.07
N LEU A 439 -3.44 -27.41 -5.13
CA LEU A 439 -2.54 -26.30 -5.42
C LEU A 439 -1.37 -26.73 -6.33
N GLU A 440 -0.80 -27.90 -6.09
CA GLU A 440 0.28 -28.46 -6.92
C GLU A 440 -0.19 -28.80 -8.33
N ALA A 441 -1.39 -29.36 -8.47
CA ALA A 441 -1.98 -29.62 -9.78
C ALA A 441 -2.23 -28.32 -10.56
N GLN A 442 -2.69 -27.26 -9.88
CA GLN A 442 -2.88 -25.95 -10.48
C GLN A 442 -1.55 -25.30 -10.87
N ALA A 443 -0.54 -25.35 -9.99
CA ALA A 443 0.79 -24.84 -10.26
C ALA A 443 1.38 -25.49 -11.52
N LYS A 444 1.34 -26.83 -11.58
CA LYS A 444 1.79 -27.59 -12.76
C LYS A 444 1.06 -27.17 -14.04
N THR A 445 -0.26 -27.00 -13.99
CA THR A 445 -1.06 -26.57 -15.16
C THR A 445 -0.64 -25.17 -15.65
N LEU A 446 -0.32 -24.26 -14.74
CA LEU A 446 0.15 -22.91 -15.08
C LEU A 446 1.56 -22.94 -15.63
N GLN A 447 2.44 -23.80 -15.09
CA GLN A 447 3.77 -24.05 -15.63
C GLN A 447 3.70 -24.51 -17.09
N GLU A 448 2.84 -25.50 -17.38
CA GLU A 448 2.66 -26.02 -18.73
C GLU A 448 2.16 -24.94 -19.71
N LYS A 449 1.33 -24.00 -19.25
CA LYS A 449 0.89 -22.83 -20.05
C LYS A 449 2.04 -21.86 -20.32
N ALA A 450 2.85 -21.57 -19.29
CA ALA A 450 4.04 -20.72 -19.44
C ALA A 450 5.01 -21.34 -20.45
N ASP A 451 5.31 -22.62 -20.29
CA ASP A 451 6.21 -23.37 -21.16
C ASP A 451 5.73 -23.38 -22.62
N LYS A 452 4.41 -23.55 -22.85
CA LYS A 452 3.82 -23.49 -24.19
C LYS A 452 3.97 -22.12 -24.84
N LEU A 453 3.76 -21.03 -24.10
CA LEU A 453 3.93 -19.67 -24.61
C LEU A 453 5.41 -19.37 -24.88
N TYR A 454 6.32 -19.84 -24.02
CA TYR A 454 7.76 -19.73 -24.27
C TYR A 454 8.19 -20.52 -25.52
N LEU A 455 7.58 -21.66 -25.79
CA LEU A 455 7.79 -22.42 -27.04
C LEU A 455 7.28 -21.64 -28.25
N GLU A 456 6.13 -20.99 -28.17
CA GLU A 456 5.58 -20.16 -29.26
C GLU A 456 6.46 -18.92 -29.53
N VAL A 457 6.95 -18.26 -28.48
CA VAL A 457 7.95 -17.17 -28.61
C VAL A 457 9.18 -17.67 -29.37
N ARG A 458 9.64 -18.87 -29.03
CA ARG A 458 10.82 -19.49 -29.63
C ARG A 458 10.60 -19.93 -31.09
N GLU A 459 9.41 -20.40 -31.45
CA GLU A 459 9.07 -20.71 -32.85
C GLU A 459 9.01 -19.44 -33.72
N LYS A 460 8.52 -18.33 -33.16
CA LYS A 460 8.52 -17.02 -33.83
C LYS A 460 9.92 -16.43 -33.99
N GLU A 461 10.83 -16.71 -33.04
CA GLU A 461 12.26 -16.39 -33.17
C GLU A 461 12.94 -17.21 -34.29
N LEU A 462 12.63 -18.50 -34.40
CA LEU A 462 13.23 -19.42 -35.38
C LEU A 462 12.77 -19.19 -36.83
N GLY A 463 11.56 -18.66 -37.04
CA GLY A 463 11.07 -18.28 -38.38
C GLY A 463 11.85 -17.15 -39.05
N GLN A 464 12.64 -16.39 -38.31
CA GLN A 464 13.45 -15.28 -38.82
C GLN A 464 14.92 -15.62 -39.05
N ASP A 465 15.41 -16.76 -38.55
CA ASP A 465 16.85 -17.07 -38.47
C ASP A 465 17.41 -17.97 -39.59
N ALA A 466 16.60 -18.36 -40.58
CA ALA A 466 17.07 -19.17 -41.71
C ALA A 466 18.13 -18.46 -42.60
N HIS A 467 18.40 -17.17 -42.39
CA HIS A 467 19.32 -16.39 -43.22
C HIS A 467 20.76 -16.27 -42.65
N ASN A 468 21.00 -16.56 -41.37
CA ASN A 468 22.25 -16.14 -40.70
C ASN A 468 23.20 -17.25 -40.21
N ARG A 469 22.92 -18.54 -40.44
CA ARG A 469 23.86 -19.62 -40.08
C ARG A 469 24.82 -19.99 -41.21
N SER A 470 25.85 -19.18 -41.36
CA SER A 470 27.09 -19.59 -42.03
C SER A 470 28.18 -18.69 -41.49
N LEU A 471 28.86 -19.13 -40.42
CA LEU A 471 30.28 -18.89 -40.13
C LEU A 471 30.56 -19.31 -38.68
N TYR A 472 31.71 -19.99 -38.49
CA TYR A 472 32.34 -20.43 -37.24
C TYR A 472 31.97 -21.82 -36.68
N LYS A 473 32.60 -22.83 -37.30
CA LYS A 473 32.90 -24.14 -36.72
C LYS A 473 34.42 -24.38 -36.77
N LYS A 474 35.08 -24.30 -35.61
CA LYS A 474 36.41 -24.84 -35.20
C LYS A 474 36.76 -24.06 -33.92
N THR A 475 36.97 -24.68 -32.76
CA THR A 475 37.92 -25.75 -32.51
C THR A 475 37.54 -26.46 -31.20
N GLU A 476 37.38 -27.79 -31.26
CA GLU A 476 37.52 -28.67 -30.08
C GLU A 476 38.97 -29.15 -30.03
N THR A 477 39.60 -29.18 -28.85
CA THR A 477 40.16 -30.38 -28.18
C THR A 477 41.16 -30.03 -27.06
N SER A 478 41.19 -30.89 -26.03
CA SER A 478 42.13 -31.00 -24.90
C SER A 478 41.81 -30.10 -23.69
N SER A 479 41.68 -30.57 -22.44
CA SER A 479 41.85 -31.89 -21.81
C SER A 479 41.27 -31.80 -20.39
N ALA A 480 40.50 -32.82 -19.98
CA ALA A 480 40.26 -33.10 -18.58
C ALA A 480 41.49 -33.78 -17.96
N LYS A 481 42.01 -33.21 -16.87
CA LYS A 481 42.63 -33.87 -15.69
C LYS A 481 43.49 -32.84 -14.96
N ASP A 482 42.94 -32.32 -13.85
CA ASP A 482 43.63 -32.07 -12.58
C ASP A 482 42.78 -31.14 -11.72
N THR A 483 42.21 -31.66 -10.63
CA THR A 483 42.16 -31.01 -9.31
C THR A 483 41.43 -31.93 -8.31
N ALA A 484 42.21 -32.82 -7.69
CA ALA A 484 41.87 -33.50 -6.44
C ALA A 484 42.15 -32.61 -5.21
N SER A 485 41.89 -31.32 -5.34
CA SER A 485 41.73 -30.41 -4.22
C SER A 485 40.40 -29.73 -4.47
N GLY A 486 39.44 -29.81 -3.54
CA GLY A 486 38.12 -29.15 -3.63
C GLY A 486 38.20 -27.62 -3.61
N LYS A 487 39.23 -27.05 -4.24
CA LYS A 487 39.51 -25.63 -4.40
C LYS A 487 39.57 -25.37 -5.90
N LEU A 488 38.72 -24.46 -6.38
CA LEU A 488 38.70 -24.05 -7.78
C LEU A 488 40.08 -23.51 -8.19
N PRO A 489 40.54 -23.72 -9.45
CA PRO A 489 41.79 -23.15 -9.95
C PRO A 489 41.80 -21.61 -9.80
N GLU A 490 42.98 -21.01 -9.55
CA GLU A 490 43.10 -19.56 -9.26
C GLU A 490 42.47 -18.66 -10.33
N GLU A 491 42.47 -19.08 -11.59
CA GLU A 491 41.87 -18.38 -12.73
C GLU A 491 40.33 -18.23 -12.64
N TYR A 492 39.67 -19.01 -11.78
CA TYR A 492 38.24 -18.92 -11.51
C TYR A 492 37.89 -18.15 -10.23
N THR A 493 38.91 -17.61 -9.54
CA THR A 493 38.71 -16.76 -8.37
C THR A 493 38.00 -15.48 -8.77
N PHE A 494 36.89 -15.17 -8.11
CA PHE A 494 36.13 -13.96 -8.41
C PHE A 494 36.84 -12.70 -7.91
N GLU A 495 37.12 -11.79 -8.84
CA GLU A 495 37.69 -10.48 -8.60
C GLU A 495 37.07 -9.43 -9.53
N ILE A 496 37.11 -8.17 -9.10
CA ILE A 496 36.72 -7.01 -9.91
C ILE A 496 37.98 -6.20 -10.17
N LEU A 497 38.48 -6.26 -11.40
CA LEU A 497 39.70 -5.59 -11.81
C LEU A 497 39.42 -4.12 -12.16
N PRO A 498 40.40 -3.22 -11.94
CA PRO A 498 40.27 -1.81 -12.28
C PRO A 498 40.27 -1.54 -13.80
N LEU A 499 40.64 -2.53 -14.61
CA LEU A 499 40.62 -2.49 -16.07
C LEU A 499 39.84 -3.70 -16.62
N PRO A 500 39.22 -3.59 -17.81
CA PRO A 500 38.49 -4.69 -18.41
C PRO A 500 39.35 -5.96 -18.52
N ALA A 501 38.89 -7.05 -17.90
CA ALA A 501 39.58 -8.33 -17.92
C ALA A 501 39.59 -8.97 -19.32
N TYR A 502 38.63 -8.59 -20.17
CA TYR A 502 38.42 -9.16 -21.49
C TYR A 502 38.45 -8.08 -22.58
N SER A 503 38.95 -8.46 -23.76
CA SER A 503 39.06 -7.60 -24.95
C SER A 503 38.88 -8.46 -26.20
N GLU A 504 38.99 -7.87 -27.40
CA GLU A 504 39.00 -8.65 -28.64
C GLU A 504 40.20 -9.62 -28.71
N LYS A 505 41.34 -9.24 -28.10
CA LYS A 505 42.56 -10.07 -28.04
C LYS A 505 42.54 -11.08 -26.88
N ASN A 506 41.63 -10.90 -25.90
CA ASN A 506 41.41 -11.80 -24.78
C ASN A 506 39.90 -11.99 -24.57
N PRO A 507 39.22 -12.78 -25.42
CA PRO A 507 37.76 -12.87 -25.42
C PRO A 507 37.24 -13.65 -24.21
N ILE A 508 35.95 -13.43 -23.90
CA ILE A 508 35.26 -14.15 -22.82
C ILE A 508 35.20 -15.65 -23.15
N PRO A 509 35.64 -16.54 -22.24
CA PRO A 509 35.51 -17.97 -22.41
C PRO A 509 34.05 -18.40 -22.58
N MET A 510 33.78 -19.22 -23.60
CA MET A 510 32.45 -19.71 -23.94
C MET A 510 32.37 -21.22 -23.74
N ASP A 511 31.24 -21.71 -23.24
CA ASP A 511 30.90 -23.13 -23.14
C ASP A 511 31.95 -23.94 -22.35
N VAL A 512 32.44 -23.34 -21.25
CA VAL A 512 33.49 -23.93 -20.38
C VAL A 512 32.94 -25.14 -19.61
N PRO A 513 33.61 -26.31 -19.66
CA PRO A 513 33.17 -27.52 -18.93
C PRO A 513 33.17 -27.34 -17.41
N TYR A 514 32.13 -27.82 -16.73
CA TYR A 514 32.00 -27.67 -15.27
C TYR A 514 32.85 -28.67 -14.49
N PRO A 515 33.31 -28.30 -13.29
CA PRO A 515 33.99 -29.23 -12.41
C PRO A 515 32.98 -30.20 -11.80
N ALA A 516 33.46 -31.34 -11.31
CA ALA A 516 32.62 -32.26 -10.55
C ALA A 516 32.23 -31.65 -9.19
N GLY A 517 31.01 -31.94 -8.73
CA GLY A 517 30.46 -31.43 -7.48
C GLY A 517 29.47 -30.28 -7.66
N VAL A 518 29.13 -29.63 -6.54
CA VAL A 518 28.25 -28.45 -6.50
C VAL A 518 29.01 -27.24 -7.01
N LEU A 519 28.39 -26.51 -7.95
CA LEU A 519 28.91 -25.27 -8.50
C LEU A 519 27.83 -24.20 -8.51
N TYR A 520 28.12 -23.05 -7.92
CA TYR A 520 27.32 -21.84 -8.00
C TYR A 520 27.95 -20.85 -8.98
N LYS A 521 27.10 -20.14 -9.73
CA LYS A 521 27.48 -19.08 -10.65
C LYS A 521 26.50 -17.91 -10.51
N ILE A 522 26.95 -16.69 -10.79
CA ILE A 522 26.07 -15.50 -10.76
C ILE A 522 25.64 -15.19 -12.18
N GLN A 523 24.37 -15.37 -12.52
CA GLN A 523 23.85 -15.07 -13.85
C GLN A 523 23.71 -13.56 -14.01
N LEU A 524 24.44 -12.97 -14.95
CA LEU A 524 24.44 -11.53 -15.24
C LEU A 524 23.28 -11.13 -16.15
N GLY A 525 22.92 -12.02 -17.06
CA GLY A 525 21.88 -11.77 -18.05
C GLY A 525 21.91 -12.79 -19.18
N VAL A 526 20.89 -12.68 -20.04
CA VAL A 526 20.68 -13.54 -21.19
C VAL A 526 20.56 -12.65 -22.41
N PHE A 527 21.37 -12.89 -23.43
CA PHE A 527 21.53 -11.98 -24.56
C PHE A 527 21.43 -12.73 -25.88
N SER A 528 20.68 -12.20 -26.83
CA SER A 528 20.55 -12.76 -28.18
C SER A 528 21.76 -12.48 -29.09
N LYS A 529 22.70 -11.63 -28.63
CA LYS A 529 23.96 -11.34 -29.32
C LYS A 529 25.12 -11.39 -28.32
N PRO A 530 26.34 -11.76 -28.77
CA PRO A 530 27.52 -11.68 -27.91
C PRO A 530 27.70 -10.25 -27.40
N VAL A 531 27.82 -10.11 -26.09
CA VAL A 531 28.16 -8.84 -25.47
C VAL A 531 29.65 -8.58 -25.71
N PRO A 532 30.04 -7.40 -26.24
CA PRO A 532 31.45 -7.06 -26.46
C PRO A 532 32.29 -7.32 -25.20
N SER A 533 33.43 -7.98 -25.37
CA SER A 533 34.27 -8.47 -24.26
C SER A 533 34.58 -7.40 -23.20
N GLY A 534 34.81 -6.14 -23.62
CA GLY A 534 35.13 -5.04 -22.72
C GLY A 534 33.97 -4.52 -21.87
N GLN A 535 32.72 -4.86 -22.20
CA GLN A 535 31.52 -4.26 -21.59
C GLN A 535 31.20 -4.85 -20.20
N PHE A 536 31.88 -5.93 -19.81
CA PHE A 536 31.80 -6.48 -18.45
C PHE A 536 32.72 -5.76 -17.45
N ASN A 537 33.38 -4.70 -17.90
CA ASN A 537 34.00 -3.64 -17.10
C ASN A 537 34.96 -4.12 -15.99
N GLY A 538 35.58 -5.29 -16.09
CA GLY A 538 36.57 -5.76 -15.10
C GLY A 538 36.11 -6.92 -14.21
N LEU A 539 34.86 -7.36 -14.32
CA LEU A 539 34.44 -8.64 -13.72
C LEU A 539 35.30 -9.78 -14.24
N LYS A 540 35.84 -10.60 -13.33
CA LYS A 540 36.63 -11.79 -13.66
C LYS A 540 36.39 -12.91 -12.62
N PRO A 541 36.22 -14.17 -13.04
CA PRO A 541 35.97 -14.59 -14.41
C PRO A 541 34.54 -14.21 -14.86
N VAL A 542 34.38 -13.84 -16.13
CA VAL A 542 33.10 -13.89 -16.85
C VAL A 542 33.16 -15.07 -17.81
N THR A 543 32.09 -15.84 -17.88
CA THR A 543 31.93 -16.97 -18.82
C THR A 543 30.59 -16.85 -19.54
N GLY A 544 30.53 -17.30 -20.79
CA GLY A 544 29.29 -17.38 -21.56
C GLY A 544 28.90 -18.82 -21.87
N GLU A 545 27.60 -19.09 -21.97
CA GLU A 545 27.05 -20.37 -22.44
C GLU A 545 26.09 -20.14 -23.58
N ARG A 546 26.34 -20.79 -24.71
CA ARG A 546 25.47 -20.77 -25.88
C ARG A 546 24.37 -21.79 -25.69
N LEU A 547 23.15 -21.32 -25.75
CA LEU A 547 21.96 -22.14 -25.78
C LEU A 547 21.41 -22.17 -27.20
N ASN A 548 20.80 -23.29 -27.58
CA ASN A 548 20.05 -23.45 -28.83
C ASN A 548 20.90 -23.12 -30.09
N GLU A 549 22.03 -23.82 -30.24
CA GLU A 549 22.93 -23.68 -31.40
C GLU A 549 23.45 -22.23 -31.65
N GLY A 550 23.51 -21.40 -30.62
CA GLY A 550 24.21 -20.10 -30.63
C GLY A 550 23.33 -18.84 -30.64
N ASN A 551 22.00 -18.97 -30.66
CA ASN A 551 21.10 -17.82 -30.75
C ASN A 551 20.95 -17.03 -29.45
N VAL A 552 21.24 -17.65 -28.31
CA VAL A 552 21.14 -16.98 -27.01
C VAL A 552 22.35 -17.36 -26.17
N ILE A 553 22.96 -16.35 -25.56
CA ILE A 553 24.12 -16.49 -24.69
C ILE A 553 23.73 -16.08 -23.28
N LYS A 554 23.92 -16.98 -22.32
CA LYS A 554 23.87 -16.64 -20.90
C LYS A 554 25.25 -16.25 -20.44
N TYR A 555 25.38 -15.11 -19.77
CA TYR A 555 26.65 -14.70 -19.16
C TYR A 555 26.59 -14.86 -17.66
N TYR A 556 27.71 -15.33 -17.11
CA TYR A 556 27.88 -15.59 -15.70
C TYR A 556 29.15 -14.96 -15.16
N ALA A 557 29.10 -14.46 -13.94
CA ALA A 557 30.28 -14.02 -13.18
C ALA A 557 30.61 -15.01 -12.07
N GLY A 558 31.90 -15.34 -11.97
CA GLY A 558 32.44 -16.15 -10.88
C GLY A 558 31.99 -17.60 -10.87
N TRP A 559 32.82 -18.43 -10.25
CA TRP A 559 32.56 -19.84 -9.99
C TRP A 559 32.79 -20.03 -8.49
N PHE A 560 31.84 -20.68 -7.81
CA PHE A 560 31.89 -20.82 -6.37
C PHE A 560 31.47 -22.23 -5.98
N THR A 561 32.21 -22.87 -5.10
CA THR A 561 31.84 -24.16 -4.51
C THR A 561 31.03 -24.02 -3.24
N SER A 562 30.93 -22.79 -2.70
CA SER A 562 30.10 -22.47 -1.55
C SER A 562 29.04 -21.42 -1.87
N TYR A 563 27.82 -21.62 -1.37
CA TYR A 563 26.75 -20.64 -1.49
C TYR A 563 27.11 -19.33 -0.78
N GLU A 564 27.80 -19.40 0.36
CA GLU A 564 28.19 -18.22 1.13
C GLU A 564 29.15 -17.33 0.33
N GLU A 565 30.10 -17.94 -0.38
CA GLU A 565 31.04 -17.21 -1.26
C GLU A 565 30.32 -16.62 -2.48
N ALA A 566 29.41 -17.38 -3.09
CA ALA A 566 28.58 -16.91 -4.20
C ALA A 566 27.70 -15.72 -3.78
N GLU A 567 27.14 -15.73 -2.57
CA GLU A 567 26.33 -14.64 -2.04
C GLU A 567 27.16 -13.39 -1.76
N LYS A 568 28.38 -13.55 -1.22
CA LYS A 568 29.34 -12.44 -1.05
C LYS A 568 29.72 -11.82 -2.39
N ALA A 569 29.97 -12.63 -3.41
CA ALA A 569 30.29 -12.16 -4.74
C ALA A 569 29.07 -11.55 -5.46
N LEU A 570 27.86 -12.10 -5.29
CA LEU A 570 26.63 -11.57 -5.89
C LEU A 570 26.39 -10.12 -5.48
N ARG A 571 26.60 -9.81 -4.20
CA ARG A 571 26.49 -8.43 -3.69
C ARG A 571 27.44 -7.49 -4.43
N LYS A 572 28.72 -7.88 -4.54
CA LYS A 572 29.72 -7.12 -5.30
C LYS A 572 29.33 -6.94 -6.77
N VAL A 573 28.78 -7.98 -7.42
CA VAL A 573 28.32 -7.93 -8.82
C VAL A 573 27.12 -6.99 -9.01
N GLN A 574 26.16 -7.01 -8.08
CA GLN A 574 24.98 -6.14 -8.12
C GLN A 574 25.36 -4.67 -7.88
N GLU A 575 26.26 -4.41 -6.93
CA GLU A 575 26.87 -3.10 -6.68
C GLU A 575 27.67 -2.60 -7.89
N TYR A 576 28.28 -3.51 -8.66
CA TYR A 576 29.00 -3.20 -9.90
C TYR A 576 28.09 -2.87 -11.10
N GLY A 577 26.77 -2.93 -10.93
CA GLY A 577 25.78 -2.48 -11.92
C GLY A 577 24.83 -3.56 -12.43
N TYR A 578 25.06 -4.83 -12.09
CA TYR A 578 24.20 -5.95 -12.52
C TYR A 578 23.09 -6.22 -11.50
N LYS A 579 22.21 -5.24 -11.28
CA LYS A 579 21.19 -5.26 -10.19
C LYS A 579 20.20 -6.42 -10.24
N GLN A 580 19.97 -6.99 -11.42
CA GLN A 580 19.10 -8.14 -11.64
C GLN A 580 19.85 -9.48 -11.63
N ALA A 581 21.16 -9.50 -11.36
CA ALA A 581 21.91 -10.73 -11.28
C ALA A 581 21.42 -11.59 -10.10
N PHE A 582 21.48 -12.90 -10.26
CA PHE A 582 21.08 -13.87 -9.23
C PHE A 582 21.94 -15.13 -9.29
N ILE A 583 21.98 -15.87 -8.18
CA ILE A 583 22.75 -17.12 -8.09
C ILE A 583 21.96 -18.25 -8.76
N VAL A 584 22.66 -19.01 -9.58
CA VAL A 584 22.22 -20.31 -10.09
C VAL A 584 23.15 -21.39 -9.58
N ALA A 585 22.62 -22.61 -9.45
CA ALA A 585 23.38 -23.75 -8.96
C ALA A 585 23.36 -24.90 -9.97
N TYR A 586 24.44 -25.65 -9.98
CA TYR A 586 24.64 -26.83 -10.81
C TYR A 586 25.29 -27.94 -9.99
N TYR A 587 25.03 -29.19 -10.37
CA TYR A 587 25.70 -30.36 -9.83
C TYR A 587 26.16 -31.24 -11.00
N ASN A 588 27.47 -31.46 -11.12
CA ASN A 588 28.07 -32.24 -12.23
C ASN A 588 27.61 -31.82 -13.64
N GLY A 589 27.44 -30.52 -13.90
CA GLY A 589 26.99 -30.02 -15.21
C GLY A 589 25.49 -29.75 -15.30
N GLU A 590 24.66 -30.38 -14.46
CA GLU A 590 23.21 -30.27 -14.54
C GLU A 590 22.67 -29.18 -13.62
N LYS A 591 21.71 -28.40 -14.12
CA LYS A 591 21.10 -27.29 -13.35
C LYS A 591 20.29 -27.85 -12.18
N LEU A 592 20.51 -27.30 -11.00
CA LEU A 592 19.89 -27.74 -9.76
C LEU A 592 19.22 -26.56 -9.03
N PRO A 593 18.08 -26.75 -8.33
CA PRO A 593 17.54 -25.73 -7.44
C PRO A 593 18.53 -25.36 -6.34
N VAL A 594 18.70 -24.07 -6.06
CA VAL A 594 19.71 -23.55 -5.11
C VAL A 594 19.57 -24.17 -3.72
N ASN A 595 18.34 -24.36 -3.23
CA ASN A 595 18.12 -25.00 -1.92
C ASN A 595 18.62 -26.45 -1.88
N ARG A 596 18.52 -27.19 -2.99
CA ARG A 596 19.02 -28.56 -3.07
C ARG A 596 20.55 -28.59 -3.19
N ALA A 597 21.13 -27.64 -3.93
CA ALA A 597 22.58 -27.47 -4.00
C ALA A 597 23.21 -27.18 -2.63
N ARG A 598 22.55 -26.37 -1.79
CA ARG A 598 23.01 -26.06 -0.43
C ARG A 598 23.01 -27.26 0.51
N GLN A 599 22.05 -28.16 0.35
CA GLN A 599 22.05 -29.41 1.13
C GLN A 599 23.21 -30.33 0.72
N LEU A 600 23.51 -30.40 -0.58
CA LEU A 600 24.65 -31.16 -1.12
C LEU A 600 26.02 -30.53 -0.83
N GLU A 601 26.05 -29.28 -0.34
CA GLU A 601 27.26 -28.61 0.15
C GLU A 601 27.61 -29.04 1.59
N GLU A 602 26.61 -29.50 2.36
CA GLU A 602 26.73 -29.93 3.76
C GLU A 602 26.98 -31.45 3.90
N GLU A 603 26.74 -32.22 2.83
CA GLU A 603 26.97 -33.67 2.70
C GLU A 603 28.39 -33.98 2.16
#